data_AF-A0A2E7VLF7-F1
#
_entry.id   AF-A0A2E7VLF7-F1
#
_cell.length_a   1.000
_cell.length_b   1.000
_cell.length_c   1.000
_cell.angle_alpha   90.00
_cell.angle_beta   90.00
_cell.angle_gamma   90.00
#
_symmetry.space_group_name_H-M   'P 1'
#
loop_
_entity.id
_entity.type
_entity.pdbx_description
1 polymer ?
#
loop_
_entity_poly.entity_id
_entity_poly.type
_entity_poly.pdbx_seq_one_letter_code
_entity_poly.pdbx_strand_id
1 'polypeptide(L)'
;MGFIQTWFGFNGWKELSTRGSILATIAYRVVFVLGLAASIITYTYASGGQDPSLLYIVVVGAVWFLAFQFMVNLVFVNGSR
;
A
#
# COMPACT_ATOMS: atom_id res chain seq x y z
N MET A 1 20.98 -0.24 -5.90
CA MET A 1 19.71 0.51 -5.74
C MET A 1 19.89 1.46 -4.57
N GLY A 2 19.44 2.72 -4.70
CA GLY A 2 19.46 3.65 -3.58
C GLY A 2 18.43 3.26 -2.51
N PHE A 3 18.62 3.71 -1.27
CA PHE A 3 17.76 3.38 -0.12
C PHE A 3 16.26 3.56 -0.44
N ILE A 4 15.88 4.72 -0.98
CA ILE A 4 14.48 5.03 -1.31
C ILE A 4 13.91 4.05 -2.34
N GLN A 5 14.69 3.65 -3.35
CA GLN A 5 14.23 2.70 -4.37
C GLN A 5 14.08 1.28 -3.82
N THR A 6 14.93 0.88 -2.88
CA THR A 6 14.87 -0.44 -2.24
C THR A 6 13.64 -0.58 -1.35
N TRP A 7 13.28 0.48 -0.63
CA TRP A 7 12.21 0.43 0.36
C TRP A 7 10.87 1.00 -0.13
N PHE A 8 10.87 2.06 -0.94
CA PHE A 8 9.66 2.76 -1.36
C PHE A 8 9.47 2.81 -2.89
N GLY A 9 10.36 2.16 -3.65
CA GLY A 9 10.27 2.10 -5.11
C GLY A 9 9.26 1.05 -5.62
N PHE A 10 9.15 0.91 -6.94
CA PHE A 10 8.22 -0.05 -7.57
C PHE A 10 8.83 -1.45 -7.80
N ASN A 11 9.98 -1.75 -7.20
CA ASN A 11 10.74 -2.98 -7.47
C ASN A 11 9.97 -4.23 -7.04
N GLY A 12 9.28 -4.21 -5.90
CA GLY A 12 8.51 -5.35 -5.42
C GLY A 12 7.32 -5.67 -6.33
N TRP A 13 6.68 -4.65 -6.93
CA TRP A 13 5.64 -4.86 -7.94
C TRP A 13 6.20 -5.46 -9.23
N LYS A 14 7.40 -5.02 -9.64
CA LYS A 14 8.10 -5.57 -10.80
C LYS A 14 8.47 -7.04 -10.57
N GLU A 15 8.99 -7.36 -9.40
CA GLU A 15 9.34 -8.72 -8.99
C GLU A 15 8.09 -9.62 -8.95
N LEU A 16 7.01 -9.14 -8.30
CA LEU A 16 5.72 -9.81 -8.27
C LEU A 16 5.18 -10.13 -9.68
N SER A 17 5.30 -9.18 -10.61
CA SER A 17 4.87 -9.35 -12.00
C SER A 17 5.78 -10.32 -12.77
N THR A 18 7.08 -10.31 -12.47
CA THR A 18 8.10 -11.16 -13.13
C THR A 18 7.95 -12.62 -12.73
N ARG A 19 7.52 -12.90 -11.50
CA ARG A 19 7.19 -14.26 -11.02
C ARG A 19 5.97 -14.87 -11.72
N GLY A 20 5.23 -14.11 -12.53
CA GLY A 20 4.11 -14.61 -13.34
C GLY A 20 2.85 -14.97 -12.55
N SER A 21 2.81 -14.71 -11.24
CA SER A 21 1.64 -15.03 -10.41
C SER A 21 0.57 -13.93 -10.53
N ILE A 22 -0.37 -14.15 -11.46
CA ILE A 22 -1.52 -13.27 -11.68
C ILE A 22 -2.39 -13.20 -10.41
N LEU A 23 -2.62 -14.34 -9.75
CA LEU A 23 -3.41 -14.40 -8.52
C LEU A 23 -2.80 -13.55 -7.40
N ALA A 24 -1.48 -13.64 -7.19
CA ALA A 24 -0.81 -12.81 -6.20
C ALA A 24 -0.89 -11.33 -6.57
N THR A 25 -0.70 -10.99 -7.85
CA THR A 25 -0.84 -9.60 -8.32
C THR A 25 -2.23 -9.03 -8.04
N ILE A 26 -3.29 -9.80 -8.33
CA ILE A 26 -4.67 -9.40 -8.04
C ILE A 26 -4.88 -9.28 -6.53
N ALA A 27 -4.45 -10.27 -5.74
CA ALA A 27 -4.61 -10.28 -4.29
C ALA A 27 -3.99 -9.03 -3.65
N TYR A 28 -2.74 -8.68 -3.98
CA TYR A 28 -2.09 -7.49 -3.45
C TYR A 28 -2.79 -6.19 -3.85
N ARG A 29 -3.34 -6.11 -5.07
CA ARG A 29 -4.14 -4.94 -5.49
C ARG A 29 -5.45 -4.83 -4.71
N VAL A 30 -6.13 -5.95 -4.49
CA VAL A 30 -7.36 -5.97 -3.68
C VAL A 30 -7.06 -5.57 -2.24
N VAL A 31 -6.01 -6.12 -1.63
CA VAL A 31 -5.59 -5.75 -0.27
C VAL A 31 -5.26 -4.27 -0.16
N PHE A 32 -4.59 -3.69 -1.16
CA PHE A 32 -4.31 -2.26 -1.18
C PHE A 32 -5.59 -1.41 -1.11
N VAL A 33 -6.57 -1.72 -1.96
CA VAL A 33 -7.85 -0.99 -2.01
C VAL A 33 -8.65 -1.18 -0.74
N LEU A 34 -8.75 -2.42 -0.24
CA LEU A 34 -9.48 -2.72 1.00
C LEU A 34 -8.86 -2.04 2.21
N GLY A 35 -7.53 -2.05 2.33
CA GLY A 35 -6.85 -1.37 3.43
C GLY A 35 -7.00 0.15 3.38
N LEU A 36 -6.96 0.75 2.18
CA LEU A 36 -7.24 2.18 2.02
C LEU A 36 -8.68 2.50 2.39
N ALA A 37 -9.66 1.74 1.88
CA ALA A 37 -11.07 1.92 2.22
C ALA A 37 -11.30 1.82 3.73
N ALA A 38 -10.73 0.79 4.37
CA ALA A 38 -10.80 0.62 5.82
C ALA A 38 -10.22 1.84 6.56
N SER A 39 -9.05 2.34 6.16
CA SER A 39 -8.42 3.50 6.81
C SER A 39 -9.24 4.80 6.72
N ILE A 40 -9.97 4.99 5.62
CA ILE A 40 -10.86 6.13 5.43
C ILE A 40 -12.12 5.94 6.27
N ILE A 41 -12.74 4.77 6.22
CA ILE A 41 -13.96 4.45 6.98
C ILE A 41 -13.72 4.56 8.50
N THR A 42 -12.57 4.09 8.99
CA THR A 42 -12.20 4.17 10.41
C THR A 42 -12.23 5.61 10.93
N TYR A 43 -11.88 6.60 10.10
CA TYR A 43 -12.00 8.00 10.48
C TYR A 43 -13.43 8.37 10.84
N THR A 44 -14.38 8.09 9.95
CA THR A 44 -15.79 8.44 10.13
C THR A 44 -16.36 7.79 11.38
N TYR A 45 -15.98 6.54 11.68
CA TYR A 45 -16.40 5.89 12.93
C TYR A 45 -15.78 6.55 14.16
N ALA A 46 -14.48 6.86 14.12
CA ALA A 46 -13.75 7.45 15.26
C ALA A 46 -14.12 8.92 15.53
N SER A 47 -14.53 9.67 14.50
CA SER A 47 -14.90 11.08 14.58
C SER A 47 -16.37 11.31 14.94
N GLY A 48 -17.14 10.24 15.22
CA GLY A 48 -18.56 10.35 15.56
C GLY A 48 -19.46 10.59 14.34
N GLY A 49 -19.09 10.05 13.18
CA GLY A 49 -19.85 10.15 11.93
C GLY A 49 -19.51 11.38 11.08
N GLN A 50 -18.40 12.08 11.37
CA GLN A 50 -17.98 13.20 10.55
C GLN A 50 -17.35 12.73 9.24
N ASP A 51 -17.68 13.42 8.15
CA ASP A 51 -17.09 13.15 6.85
C ASP A 51 -15.58 13.48 6.85
N PRO A 52 -14.75 12.61 6.26
CA PRO A 52 -13.32 12.86 6.17
C PRO A 52 -13.04 14.07 5.28
N SER A 53 -12.31 15.04 5.83
CA SER A 53 -11.85 16.20 5.06
C SER A 53 -10.92 15.78 3.91
N LEU A 54 -10.86 16.60 2.87
CA LEU A 54 -9.95 16.37 1.73
C LEU A 54 -8.50 16.23 2.20
N LEU A 55 -8.07 17.07 3.15
CA LEU A 55 -6.72 17.02 3.71
C LEU A 55 -6.45 15.67 4.38
N TYR A 56 -7.41 15.16 5.15
CA TYR A 56 -7.29 13.85 5.78
C TYR A 56 -7.14 12.73 4.73
N ILE A 57 -7.99 12.72 3.71
CA ILE A 57 -7.94 11.71 2.63
C ILE A 57 -6.59 11.73 1.92
N VAL A 58 -6.06 12.91 1.60
CA VAL A 58 -4.76 13.06 0.93
C VAL A 58 -3.63 12.54 1.82
N VAL A 59 -3.61 12.91 3.10
CA VAL A 59 -2.56 12.47 4.04
C VAL A 59 -2.61 10.96 4.23
N VAL A 60 -3.79 10.40 4.50
CA VAL A 60 -3.95 8.94 4.68
C VAL A 60 -3.61 8.20 3.41
N GLY A 61 -4.04 8.68 2.25
CA GLY A 61 -3.70 8.08 0.95
C GLY A 61 -2.19 8.04 0.72
N ALA A 62 -1.49 9.14 1.00
CA ALA A 62 -0.04 9.20 0.85
C ALA A 62 0.69 8.27 1.84
N VAL A 63 0.30 8.29 3.12
CA VAL A 63 0.91 7.43 4.16
C VAL A 63 0.64 5.96 3.87
N TRP A 64 -0.60 5.61 3.53
CA TRP A 64 -0.98 4.24 3.18
C TRP A 64 -0.24 3.76 1.94
N PHE A 65 -0.13 4.59 0.90
CA PHE A 65 0.67 4.28 -0.28
C PHE A 65 2.11 3.97 0.08
N LEU A 66 2.77 4.82 0.86
CA LEU A 66 4.17 4.60 1.26
C LEU A 66 4.33 3.36 2.14
N ALA A 67 3.44 3.13 3.10
CA ALA A 67 3.45 1.95 3.95
C ALA A 67 3.25 0.67 3.14
N PHE A 68 2.36 0.69 2.16
CA PHE A 68 2.10 -0.46 1.30
C PHE A 68 3.27 -0.73 0.34
N GLN A 69 3.87 0.32 -0.26
CA GLN A 69 5.09 0.18 -1.05
C GLN A 69 6.22 -0.44 -0.23
N PHE A 70 6.38 0.04 1.01
CA PHE A 70 7.34 -0.53 1.96
C PHE A 70 7.10 -2.02 2.19
N MET A 71 5.87 -2.42 2.47
CA MET A 71 5.51 -3.82 2.71
C MET A 71 5.77 -4.70 1.49
N VAL A 72 5.32 -4.29 0.29
CA VAL A 72 5.52 -5.04 -0.96
C VAL A 72 7.01 -5.19 -1.25
N ASN A 73 7.80 -4.14 -1.09
CA ASN A 73 9.26 -4.23 -1.28
C ASN A 73 9.92 -5.08 -0.20
N LEU A 74 9.47 -5.02 1.05
CA LEU A 74 9.98 -5.86 2.12
C LEU A 74 9.77 -7.34 1.78
N VAL A 75 8.57 -7.72 1.32
CA VAL A 75 8.25 -9.11 0.96
C VAL A 75 9.02 -9.58 -0.27
N PHE A 76 9.01 -8.81 -1.36
CA PHE A 76 9.50 -9.30 -2.65
C PHE A 76 10.96 -8.94 -2.95
N VAL A 77 11.49 -7.85 -2.39
CA VAL A 77 12.87 -7.39 -2.65
C VAL A 77 13.81 -7.76 -1.52
N ASN A 78 13.40 -7.55 -0.26
CA ASN A 78 14.28 -7.79 0.89
C ASN A 78 14.13 -9.20 1.47
N GLY A 79 12.93 -9.76 1.48
CA GLY A 79 12.63 -11.09 2.01
C GLY A 79 12.94 -12.24 1.04
N SER A 80 13.32 -11.94 -0.21
CA SER A 80 13.69 -12.94 -1.23
C SER A 80 15.21 -13.18 -1.34
N ARG A 81 16.00 -12.53 -0.48
CA ARG A 81 17.45 -12.71 -0.36
C ARG A 81 17.82 -13.77 0.67
#